data_AF-A0A6L3X5P1-F1
#
_entry.id   AF-A0A6L3X5P1-F1
#
_cell.length_a   1.000
_cell.length_b   1.000
_cell.length_c   1.000
_cell.angle_alpha   90.00
_cell.angle_beta   90.00
_cell.angle_gamma   90.00
#
_symmetry.space_group_name_H-M   'P 1'
#
loop_
_entity.id
_entity.type
_entity.pdbx_description
1 polymer ?
#
loop_
_entity_poly.entity_id
_entity_poly.type
_entity_poly.pdbx_seq_one_letter_code
_entity_poly.pdbx_strand_id
1 'polypeptide(L)'
;INHSLFKSTLFLGAGSVWFRTGHRDIEKLGGIGKKMPVISLAMLVGLMAMAALPPLNGFAGEWVIYQSFFALGQSEAFIGRLLGPLLAVGLAITGALAVMCMAKVYGVTFLG
;
A
#
# COMPACT_ATOMS: atom_id res chain seq x y z
N ILE A 1 11.95 -1.59 -7.93
CA ILE A 1 12.74 -1.87 -6.70
C ILE A 1 11.86 -1.75 -5.46
N ASN A 2 11.24 -0.59 -5.20
CA ASN A 2 10.33 -0.39 -4.05
C ASN A 2 9.22 -1.43 -3.97
N HIS A 3 8.58 -1.73 -5.11
CA HIS A 3 7.50 -2.71 -5.19
C HIS A 3 7.90 -4.12 -4.75
N SER A 4 9.13 -4.55 -5.06
CA SER A 4 9.62 -5.86 -4.65
C SER A 4 9.90 -5.89 -3.15
N LEU A 5 10.49 -4.82 -2.60
CA LEU A 5 10.85 -4.74 -1.19
C LEU A 5 9.64 -4.84 -0.26
N PHE A 6 8.60 -4.02 -0.47
CA PHE A 6 7.43 -4.08 0.41
C PHE A 6 6.65 -5.39 0.23
N LYS A 7 6.55 -5.94 -0.99
CA LYS A 7 5.87 -7.22 -1.22
C LYS A 7 6.57 -8.35 -0.48
N SER A 8 7.89 -8.43 -0.55
CA SER A 8 8.65 -9.44 0.20
C SER A 8 8.39 -9.33 1.71
N THR A 9 8.42 -8.12 2.28
CA THR A 9 8.13 -7.92 3.71
C THR A 9 6.70 -8.35 4.08
N LEU A 10 5.70 -7.99 3.26
CA LEU A 10 4.31 -8.35 3.51
C LEU A 10 4.06 -9.87 3.43
N PHE A 11 4.67 -10.55 2.45
CA PHE A 11 4.55 -12.00 2.32
C PHE A 11 5.28 -12.75 3.44
N LEU A 12 6.46 -12.30 3.84
CA LEU A 12 7.19 -12.87 4.97
C LEU A 12 6.45 -12.64 6.29
N GLY A 13 5.89 -11.44 6.48
CA GLY A 13 5.05 -11.12 7.64
C GLY A 13 3.81 -11.99 7.70
N ALA A 14 3.05 -12.10 6.61
CA ALA A 14 1.87 -12.97 6.52
C ALA A 14 2.22 -14.45 6.76
N GLY A 15 3.35 -14.93 6.21
CA GLY A 15 3.86 -16.28 6.46
C GLY A 15 4.20 -16.53 7.93
N SER A 16 4.80 -15.54 8.62
CA SER A 16 5.12 -15.64 10.04
C SER A 16 3.88 -15.66 10.94
N VAL A 17 2.85 -14.89 10.58
CA VAL A 17 1.54 -14.90 11.27
C VAL A 17 0.91 -16.28 11.10
N TRP A 18 0.84 -16.80 9.86
CA TRP A 18 0.29 -18.12 9.58
C TRP A 18 1.07 -19.24 10.28
N PHE A 19 2.40 -19.19 10.31
CA PHE A 19 3.23 -20.17 11.02
C PHE A 19 2.91 -20.25 12.51
N ARG A 20 2.52 -19.13 13.14
CA ARG A 20 2.26 -19.06 14.57
C ARG A 20 0.79 -19.25 14.95
N THR A 21 -0.15 -18.90 14.08
CA THR A 21 -1.59 -19.01 14.36
C THR A 21 -2.25 -20.21 13.66
N GLY A 22 -1.67 -20.72 12.57
CA GLY A 22 -2.27 -21.76 11.73
C GLY A 22 -3.50 -21.29 10.92
N HIS A 23 -4.02 -20.09 11.18
CA HIS A 23 -5.21 -19.56 10.54
C HIS A 23 -4.86 -18.76 9.28
N ARG A 24 -5.57 -19.04 8.19
CA ARG A 24 -5.49 -18.29 6.92
C ARG A 24 -6.53 -17.18 6.79
N ASP A 25 -7.54 -17.23 7.65
CA ASP A 25 -8.66 -16.30 7.65
C ASP A 25 -8.36 -15.15 8.60
N ILE A 26 -8.27 -13.94 8.07
CA ILE A 26 -7.96 -12.72 8.85
C ILE A 26 -9.08 -12.38 9.84
N GLU A 27 -10.33 -12.78 9.58
CA GLU A 27 -11.46 -12.50 10.47
C GLU A 27 -11.41 -13.34 11.75
N LYS A 28 -10.66 -14.44 11.72
CA LYS A 28 -10.37 -15.28 12.90
C LYS A 28 -9.12 -14.83 13.65
N LEU A 29 -8.40 -13.85 13.11
CA LEU A 29 -7.26 -13.22 13.75
C LEU A 29 -7.72 -11.96 14.50
N GLY A 30 -6.88 -11.49 15.43
CA GLY A 30 -7.15 -10.29 16.21
C GLY A 30 -6.17 -10.16 17.38
N GLY A 31 -5.73 -8.93 17.67
CA GLY A 31 -4.88 -8.62 18.81
C GLY A 31 -3.48 -9.22 18.79
N ILE A 32 -3.05 -9.76 17.64
CA ILE A 32 -1.75 -10.45 17.50
C ILE A 32 -0.59 -9.46 17.65
N GLY A 33 -0.83 -8.17 17.41
CA GLY A 33 0.17 -7.11 17.57
C GLY A 33 0.82 -7.10 18.96
N LYS A 34 0.08 -7.46 20.02
CA LYS A 34 0.62 -7.56 21.39
C LYS A 34 1.50 -8.81 21.58
N LYS A 35 1.20 -9.91 20.88
CA LYS A 35 1.93 -11.18 20.98
C LYS A 35 3.17 -11.22 20.08
N MET A 36 3.15 -10.47 18.97
CA MET A 36 4.22 -10.43 17.96
C MET A 36 4.55 -8.98 17.55
N PRO A 37 5.07 -8.15 18.47
CA PRO A 37 5.26 -6.71 18.23
C PRO A 37 6.24 -6.41 17.09
N VAL A 38 7.29 -7.22 16.94
CA VAL A 38 8.29 -7.05 15.86
C VAL A 38 7.67 -7.30 14.48
N ILE A 39 6.88 -8.37 14.34
CA ILE A 39 6.16 -8.66 13.09
C ILE A 39 5.10 -7.61 12.81
N SER A 40 4.40 -7.15 13.85
CA SER A 40 3.41 -6.07 13.76
C SER A 40 4.03 -4.80 13.19
N LEU A 41 5.19 -4.37 13.72
CA LEU A 41 5.91 -3.19 13.23
C LEU A 41 6.41 -3.37 11.80
N ALA A 42 6.99 -4.52 11.47
CA ALA A 42 7.46 -4.78 10.11
C ALA A 42 6.31 -4.78 9.09
N MET A 43 5.17 -5.38 9.45
CA MET A 43 3.96 -5.36 8.63
C MET A 43 3.38 -3.95 8.52
N LEU A 44 3.37 -3.16 9.60
CA LEU A 44 2.92 -1.77 9.56
C LEU A 44 3.75 -0.95 8.56
N VAL A 45 5.08 -1.03 8.66
CA VAL A 45 5.99 -0.31 7.74
C VAL A 45 5.80 -0.80 6.29
N GLY A 46 5.65 -2.12 6.08
CA GLY A 46 5.39 -2.69 4.76
C GLY A 46 4.06 -2.22 4.16
N LEU A 47 2.99 -2.18 4.97
CA LEU A 47 1.67 -1.73 4.55
C LEU A 47 1.63 -0.21 4.29
N MET A 48 2.30 0.59 5.13
CA MET A 48 2.46 2.02 4.89
C MET A 48 3.25 2.29 3.60
N ALA A 49 4.25 1.46 3.28
CA ALA A 49 5.04 1.59 2.07
C ALA A 49 4.22 1.20 0.82
N MET A 50 3.32 0.22 0.96
CA MET A 50 2.37 -0.15 -0.08
C MET A 50 1.33 0.95 -0.33
N ALA A 51 0.85 1.60 0.73
CA ALA A 51 -0.09 2.73 0.65
C ALA A 51 0.58 4.06 0.24
N ALA A 52 1.88 4.02 -0.10
CA ALA A 52 2.63 5.16 -0.60
C ALA A 52 2.49 6.43 0.25
N LEU A 53 2.48 6.27 1.57
CA LEU A 53 2.41 7.39 2.48
C LEU A 53 3.67 8.28 2.35
N PRO A 54 3.56 9.61 2.53
CA PRO A 54 4.65 10.57 2.35
C PRO A 54 6.00 10.20 2.99
N PRO A 55 6.08 9.57 4.19
CA PRO A 55 7.38 9.20 4.77
C PRO A 55 8.07 8.00 4.11
N LEU A 56 7.46 7.33 3.12
CA LEU A 56 7.96 6.06 2.58
C LEU A 56 8.23 6.10 1.08
N ASN A 57 9.09 5.18 0.66
CA ASN A 57 9.61 5.11 -0.72
C ASN A 57 8.50 4.82 -1.78
N GLY A 58 7.33 4.34 -1.36
CA GLY A 58 6.16 4.20 -2.25
C GLY A 58 5.70 5.55 -2.82
N PHE A 59 5.73 6.61 -2.01
CA PHE A 59 5.31 7.96 -2.41
C PHE A 59 6.18 8.53 -3.52
N ALA A 60 7.50 8.33 -3.44
CA ALA A 60 8.43 8.83 -4.45
C ALA A 60 8.13 8.27 -5.86
N GLY A 61 7.68 7.01 -5.93
CA GLY A 61 7.29 6.39 -7.20
C GLY A 61 6.00 6.99 -7.77
N GLU A 62 4.95 7.10 -6.95
CA GLU A 62 3.68 7.70 -7.38
C GLU A 62 3.83 9.19 -7.72
N TRP A 63 4.66 9.92 -6.99
CA TRP A 63 4.92 11.34 -7.24
C TRP A 63 5.47 11.59 -8.65
N VAL A 64 6.44 10.79 -9.11
CA VAL A 64 6.99 10.90 -10.46
C VAL A 64 5.94 10.56 -11.53
N ILE A 65 5.04 9.61 -11.24
CA ILE A 65 3.92 9.27 -12.13
C ILE A 65 2.94 10.45 -12.22
N TYR A 66 2.59 11.08 -11.09
CA TYR A 66 1.77 12.28 -11.07
C TYR A 66 2.38 13.42 -11.88
N GLN A 67 3.69 13.67 -11.72
CA GLN A 67 4.39 14.68 -12.53
C GLN A 67 4.28 14.38 -14.03
N SER A 68 4.42 13.12 -14.43
CA SER A 68 4.27 12.67 -15.81
C SER A 68 2.85 12.89 -16.35
N PHE A 69 1.83 12.65 -15.54
CA PHE A 69 0.42 12.90 -15.92
C PHE A 69 0.09 14.39 -16.02
N PHE A 70 0.65 15.23 -15.13
CA PHE A 70 0.51 16.68 -15.25
C PHE A 70 1.21 17.22 -16.49
N ALA A 71 2.42 16.73 -16.81
CA ALA A 71 3.11 17.09 -18.05
C ALA A 71 2.32 16.67 -19.30
N LEU A 72 1.72 15.47 -19.28
CA LEU A 72 0.87 14.99 -20.37
C LEU A 72 -0.39 15.85 -20.54
N GLY A 73 -0.99 16.30 -19.44
CA GLY A 73 -2.17 17.18 -19.44
C GLY A 73 -1.90 18.59 -19.98
N GLN A 74 -0.65 19.05 -19.98
CA GLN A 74 -0.21 20.34 -20.53
C GLN A 74 0.21 20.24 -22.01
N SER A 75 0.09 19.06 -22.64
CA SER A 75 0.44 18.86 -24.04
C SER A 75 -0.58 19.51 -25.00
N GLU A 76 -0.09 20.04 -26.12
CA GLU A 76 -0.89 20.62 -27.21
C GLU A 76 -1.83 19.58 -27.87
N ALA A 77 -1.54 18.29 -27.71
CA ALA A 77 -2.39 17.21 -28.22
C ALA A 77 -3.69 17.11 -27.41
N PHE A 78 -4.84 17.23 -28.08
CA PHE A 78 -6.18 17.08 -27.46
C PHE A 78 -6.32 15.79 -26.62
N ILE A 79 -5.75 14.69 -27.10
CA ILE A 79 -5.73 13.39 -26.43
C ILE A 79 -4.94 13.47 -25.11
N GLY A 80 -3.79 14.14 -25.08
CA GLY A 80 -2.97 14.30 -23.87
C GLY A 80 -3.66 15.15 -22.80
N ARG A 81 -4.33 16.23 -23.23
CA ARG A 81 -5.07 17.15 -22.37
C ARG A 81 -6.27 16.49 -21.67
N LEU A 82 -6.91 15.51 -22.31
CA LEU A 82 -8.00 14.72 -21.73
C LEU A 82 -7.49 13.55 -20.87
N LEU A 83 -6.48 12.81 -21.35
CA LEU A 83 -5.97 11.62 -20.66
C LEU A 83 -5.17 11.95 -19.40
N GLY A 84 -4.37 13.03 -19.38
CA GLY A 84 -3.57 13.43 -18.23
C GLY A 84 -4.36 13.51 -16.92
N PRO A 85 -5.40 14.37 -16.83
CA PRO A 85 -6.22 14.47 -15.62
C PRO A 85 -7.03 13.20 -15.33
N LEU A 86 -7.51 12.48 -16.35
CA LEU A 86 -8.23 11.22 -16.16
C LEU A 86 -7.37 10.15 -15.48
N LEU A 87 -6.13 9.98 -15.94
CA LEU A 87 -5.17 9.04 -15.37
C LEU A 87 -4.73 9.45 -13.95
N ALA A 88 -4.58 10.75 -13.69
CA ALA A 88 -4.29 11.26 -12.35
C ALA A 88 -5.41 10.94 -11.35
N VAL A 89 -6.67 11.09 -11.75
CA VAL A 89 -7.83 10.69 -10.93
C VAL A 89 -7.85 9.17 -10.72
N GLY A 90 -7.59 8.39 -11.76
CA GLY A 90 -7.47 6.93 -11.64
C GLY A 90 -6.42 6.51 -10.61
N LEU A 91 -5.24 7.12 -10.66
CA LEU A 91 -4.17 6.87 -9.69
C LEU A 91 -4.59 7.26 -8.26
N ALA A 92 -5.28 8.39 -8.10
CA ALA A 92 -5.78 8.83 -6.79
C ALA A 92 -6.78 7.84 -6.18
N ILE A 93 -7.67 7.28 -7.00
CA ILE A 93 -8.63 6.25 -6.57
C ILE A 93 -7.88 4.99 -6.13
N THR A 94 -6.87 4.56 -6.88
CA THR A 94 -6.07 3.39 -6.51
C THR A 94 -5.30 3.60 -5.20
N GLY A 95 -4.75 4.80 -4.98
CA GLY A 95 -4.10 5.16 -3.72
C GLY A 95 -5.07 5.13 -2.54
N ALA A 96 -6.28 5.69 -2.69
CA ALA A 96 -7.32 5.66 -1.66
C ALA A 96 -7.72 4.21 -1.29
N LEU A 97 -7.90 3.34 -2.28
CA LEU A 97 -8.18 1.92 -2.07
C LEU A 97 -7.02 1.20 -1.37
N ALA A 98 -5.77 1.53 -1.70
CA ALA A 98 -4.59 0.96 -1.05
C ALA A 98 -4.52 1.33 0.44
N VAL A 99 -4.80 2.60 0.78
CA VAL A 99 -4.86 3.07 2.18
C VAL A 99 -5.98 2.35 2.94
N MET A 100 -7.17 2.22 2.34
CA MET A 100 -8.28 1.49 2.95
C MET A 100 -7.92 0.01 3.20
N CYS A 101 -7.27 -0.64 2.24
CA CYS A 101 -6.81 -2.02 2.38
C CYS A 101 -5.76 -2.16 3.49
N MET A 102 -4.81 -1.23 3.56
CA MET A 102 -3.82 -1.16 4.65
C MET A 102 -4.50 -1.06 6.02
N ALA A 103 -5.44 -0.13 6.17
CA ALA A 103 -6.16 0.07 7.43
C ALA A 103 -6.98 -1.16 7.81
N LYS A 104 -7.68 -1.79 6.85
CA LYS A 104 -8.46 -3.01 7.09
C LYS A 104 -7.57 -4.18 7.50
N VAL A 105 -6.51 -4.46 6.76
CA VAL A 105 -5.61 -5.59 7.05
C VAL A 105 -4.95 -5.40 8.40
N TYR A 106 -4.34 -4.23 8.64
CA TYR A 106 -3.66 -3.96 9.90
C TYR A 106 -4.62 -3.96 11.09
N GLY A 107 -5.79 -3.32 10.92
CA GLY A 107 -6.86 -3.26 11.91
C GLY A 107 -7.32 -4.66 12.32
N VAL A 108 -7.86 -5.43 11.36
CA VAL A 108 -8.47 -6.73 11.64
C VAL A 108 -7.45 -7.74 12.20
N THR A 109 -6.21 -7.75 11.71
CA THR A 109 -5.23 -8.78 12.12
C THR A 109 -4.44 -8.43 13.38
N PHE A 110 -4.05 -7.16 13.57
CA PHE A 110 -3.16 -6.75 14.66
C PHE A 110 -3.86 -5.95 15.78
N LEU A 111 -4.92 -5.20 15.45
CA LEU A 111 -5.71 -4.36 16.36
C LEU A 111 -7.09 -5.00 16.60
N GLY A 112 -7.10 -6.11 17.33
CA GLY A 112 -8.31 -6.80 17.80
C GLY A 112 -8.32 -6.88 19.31
#